data_AF-A0A4Q9G5U8-F1
#
_entry.id   AF-A0A4Q9G5U8-F1
#
_cell.length_a   1.000
_cell.length_b   1.000
_cell.length_c   1.000
_cell.angle_alpha   90.00
_cell.angle_beta   90.00
_cell.angle_gamma   90.00
#
_symmetry.space_group_name_H-M   'P 1'
#
loop_
_entity.id
_entity.type
_entity.pdbx_description
1 polymer ?
#
loop_
_entity_poly.entity_id
_entity_poly.type
_entity_poly.pdbx_seq_one_letter_code
_entity_poly.pdbx_strand_id
1 'polypeptide(L)'
;MSDDKEERQWIASMEGREIAVSNQQLDAFRQFYLEKEISSRVSDLIILDMCVLNMISGIAPQEVLASMKSLEEDELSGNTKAATQFKNSPLKGLWHKHYFSARFVPRNIRLALGKTD
;
A
#
# COMPACT_ATOMS: atom_id res chain seq x y z
N MET A 1 25.70 27.75 11.91
CA MET A 1 25.89 26.96 10.68
C MET A 1 24.63 26.17 10.48
N SER A 2 23.78 26.61 9.54
CA SER A 2 22.55 25.92 9.18
C SER A 2 22.97 24.79 8.25
N ASP A 3 22.90 23.55 8.71
CA ASP A 3 22.93 22.39 7.82
C ASP A 3 21.64 22.45 6.99
N ASP A 4 21.73 22.95 5.76
CA ASP A 4 20.77 22.63 4.71
C ASP A 4 20.86 21.12 4.48
N LYS A 5 20.15 20.34 5.29
CA LYS A 5 19.88 18.95 4.99
C LYS A 5 19.05 18.96 3.72
N GLU A 6 19.66 18.59 2.60
CA GLU A 6 18.93 18.28 1.36
C GLU A 6 17.69 17.47 1.72
N GLU A 7 16.53 18.07 1.50
CA GLU A 7 15.25 17.48 1.82
C GLU A 7 15.04 16.33 0.83
N ARG A 8 15.40 15.11 1.26
CA ARG A 8 15.29 13.93 0.42
C ARG A 8 13.83 13.73 0.03
N GLN A 9 13.61 13.66 -1.28
CA GLN A 9 12.30 13.41 -1.89
C GLN A 9 12.29 12.05 -2.59
N TRP A 10 11.13 11.42 -2.56
CA TRP A 10 10.82 10.18 -3.26
C TRP A 10 9.94 10.52 -4.45
N ILE A 11 10.31 10.03 -5.63
CA ILE A 11 9.51 10.20 -6.83
C ILE A 11 8.88 8.85 -7.16
N ALA A 12 7.56 8.79 -7.14
CA ALA A 12 6.80 7.62 -7.52
C ALA A 12 6.02 7.88 -8.81
N SER A 13 5.96 6.90 -9.70
CA SER A 13 5.16 6.94 -10.92
C SER A 13 4.05 5.91 -10.84
N MET A 14 2.80 6.36 -10.98
CA MET A 14 1.62 5.48 -10.96
C MET A 14 0.53 6.05 -11.85
N GLU A 15 -0.07 5.20 -12.69
CA GLU A 15 -1.12 5.57 -13.66
C GLU A 15 -0.76 6.78 -14.55
N GLY A 16 0.53 6.89 -14.93
CA GLY A 16 1.04 8.00 -15.74
C GLY A 16 1.16 9.34 -15.00
N ARG A 17 1.01 9.34 -13.68
CA ARG A 17 1.22 10.51 -12.82
C ARG A 17 2.52 10.34 -12.03
N GLU A 18 3.28 11.42 -11.90
CA GLU A 18 4.41 11.49 -10.99
C GLU A 18 4.00 12.18 -9.69
N ILE A 19 4.38 11.59 -8.57
CA ILE A 19 4.19 12.18 -7.25
C ILE A 19 5.53 12.25 -6.54
N ALA A 20 5.85 13.45 -6.08
CA ALA A 20 6.92 13.69 -5.14
C ALA A 20 6.39 13.57 -3.70
N VAL A 21 7.04 12.75 -2.89
CA VAL A 21 6.77 12.60 -1.46
C VAL A 21 8.03 12.96 -0.68
N SER A 22 7.97 13.97 0.17
CA SER A 22 9.10 14.34 1.03
C SER A 22 9.26 13.35 2.19
N ASN A 23 10.46 13.27 2.76
CA ASN A 23 10.68 12.54 4.00
C ASN A 23 9.76 13.01 5.13
N GLN A 24 9.49 14.32 5.23
CA GLN A 24 8.57 14.84 6.24
C GLN A 24 7.15 14.28 6.06
N GLN A 25 6.68 14.13 4.81
CA GLN A 25 5.39 13.51 4.53
C GLN A 25 5.39 12.02 4.88
N LEU A 26 6.47 11.28 4.58
CA LEU A 26 6.59 9.87 4.99
C LEU A 26 6.63 9.71 6.50
N ASP A 27 7.37 10.56 7.22
CA ASP A 27 7.47 10.52 8.68
C ASP A 27 6.12 10.84 9.32
N ALA A 28 5.42 11.86 8.81
CA ALA A 28 4.07 12.20 9.26
C ALA A 28 3.08 11.05 9.00
N PHE A 29 3.15 10.43 7.82
CA PHE A 29 2.32 9.27 7.47
C PHE A 29 2.59 8.10 8.42
N ARG A 30 3.88 7.79 8.64
CA ARG A 30 4.34 6.74 9.56
C ARG A 30 3.79 6.98 10.96
N GLN A 31 3.94 8.19 11.49
CA GLN A 31 3.47 8.56 12.82
C GLN A 31 1.95 8.49 12.95
N PHE A 32 1.21 8.84 11.90
CA PHE A 32 -0.25 8.90 11.94
C PHE A 32 -0.91 7.52 11.79
N TYR A 33 -0.40 6.66 10.92
CA TYR A 33 -1.08 5.41 10.55
C TYR A 33 -0.47 4.15 11.19
N LEU A 34 0.81 4.15 11.55
CA LEU A 34 1.48 2.92 12.00
C LEU A 34 1.67 2.90 13.52
N GLU A 35 1.30 1.78 14.12
CA GLU A 35 1.65 1.47 15.50
C GLU A 35 3.17 1.27 15.64
N LYS A 36 3.72 1.58 16.82
CA LYS A 36 5.18 1.55 17.07
C LYS A 36 5.83 0.21 16.70
N GLU A 37 5.15 -0.90 16.98
CA GLU A 37 5.64 -2.23 16.66
C GLU A 37 5.78 -2.45 15.15
N ILE A 38 4.71 -2.22 14.38
CA ILE A 38 4.70 -2.32 12.92
C ILE A 38 5.70 -1.33 12.31
N SER A 39 5.73 -0.09 12.82
CA SER A 39 6.61 0.96 12.33
C SER A 39 8.10 0.58 12.38
N SER A 40 8.51 -0.32 13.29
CA SER A 40 9.90 -0.77 13.41
C SER A 40 10.31 -1.87 12.42
N ARG A 41 9.34 -2.56 11.81
CA ARG A 41 9.56 -3.72 10.94
C ARG A 41 9.14 -3.49 9.48
N VAL A 42 8.44 -2.39 9.20
CA VAL A 42 8.01 -2.01 7.84
C VAL A 42 9.10 -1.21 7.12
N SER A 43 9.24 -1.44 5.81
CA SER A 43 10.17 -0.66 4.97
C SER A 43 9.57 0.71 4.60
N ASP A 44 10.43 1.69 4.33
CA ASP A 44 9.99 2.99 3.80
C ASP A 44 9.26 2.87 2.47
N LEU A 45 9.60 1.88 1.64
CA LEU A 45 8.93 1.63 0.37
C LEU A 45 7.45 1.25 0.54
N ILE A 46 7.13 0.43 1.54
CA ILE A 46 5.72 0.09 1.83
C ILE A 46 4.96 1.33 2.31
N ILE A 47 5.59 2.17 3.11
CA ILE A 47 4.99 3.43 3.58
C ILE A 47 4.75 4.37 2.39
N LEU A 48 5.74 4.51 1.51
CA LEU A 48 5.64 5.30 0.28
C LEU A 48 4.51 4.79 -0.62
N ASP A 49 4.42 3.48 -0.86
CA ASP A 49 3.37 2.88 -1.68
C ASP A 49 1.98 3.20 -1.11
N MET A 50 1.77 3.03 0.19
CA MET A 50 0.49 3.39 0.83
C MET A 50 0.20 4.89 0.76
N CYS A 51 1.23 5.73 0.89
CA CYS A 51 1.13 7.18 0.77
C CYS A 51 0.65 7.58 -0.64
N VAL A 52 1.29 7.03 -1.67
CA VAL A 52 0.98 7.27 -3.09
C VAL A 52 -0.41 6.72 -3.45
N LEU A 53 -0.75 5.51 -2.98
CA LEU A 53 -2.08 4.91 -3.17
C LEU A 53 -3.20 5.77 -2.58
N ASN A 54 -2.97 6.33 -1.39
CA ASN A 54 -3.91 7.27 -0.78
C ASN A 54 -4.05 8.53 -1.64
N MET A 55 -2.94 9.16 -2.04
CA MET A 55 -2.97 10.40 -2.82
C MET A 55 -3.61 10.25 -4.21
N ILE A 56 -3.34 9.16 -4.92
CA ILE A 56 -3.81 8.98 -6.31
C ILE A 56 -5.20 8.37 -6.35
N SER A 57 -5.41 7.30 -5.57
CA SER A 57 -6.60 6.44 -5.68
C SER A 57 -7.61 6.68 -4.55
N GLY A 58 -7.23 7.46 -3.52
CA GLY A 58 -8.04 7.67 -2.33
C GLY A 58 -8.20 6.40 -1.48
N ILE A 59 -7.33 5.41 -1.67
CA ILE A 59 -7.34 4.16 -0.91
C ILE A 59 -6.84 4.44 0.51
N ALA A 60 -7.66 4.10 1.49
CA ALA A 60 -7.34 4.36 2.89
C ALA A 60 -6.22 3.40 3.34
N PRO A 61 -5.11 3.89 3.95
CA PRO A 61 -4.00 3.05 4.39
C PRO A 61 -4.43 1.94 5.35
N GLN A 62 -5.48 2.18 6.14
CA GLN A 62 -6.05 1.19 7.05
C GLN A 62 -6.56 -0.06 6.34
N GLU A 63 -7.03 0.03 5.09
CA GLU A 63 -7.47 -1.14 4.31
C GLU A 63 -6.29 -2.10 4.05
N VAL A 64 -5.11 -1.53 3.75
CA VAL A 64 -3.87 -2.28 3.53
C VAL A 64 -3.32 -2.80 4.86
N LEU A 65 -3.23 -1.96 5.89
CA LEU A 65 -2.73 -2.33 7.21
C LEU A 65 -3.57 -3.42 7.88
N ALA A 66 -4.90 -3.35 7.77
CA ALA A 66 -5.79 -4.40 8.27
C ALA A 66 -5.54 -5.74 7.57
N SER A 67 -5.26 -5.71 6.26
CA SER A 67 -4.94 -6.91 5.49
C SER A 67 -3.56 -7.48 5.87
N MET A 68 -2.58 -6.63 6.19
CA MET A 68 -1.28 -7.06 6.71
C MET A 68 -1.42 -7.70 8.09
N LYS A 69 -2.16 -7.06 9.01
CA LYS A 69 -2.40 -7.58 10.36
C LYS A 69 -3.13 -8.93 10.32
N SER A 70 -4.16 -9.04 9.48
CA SER A 70 -4.88 -10.31 9.29
C SER A 70 -4.00 -11.42 8.73
N LEU A 71 -2.93 -11.10 8.00
CA LEU A 71 -1.97 -12.09 7.52
C LEU A 71 -1.04 -12.58 8.65
N GLU A 72 -0.71 -11.72 9.61
CA GLU A 72 0.13 -12.06 10.77
C GLU A 72 -0.64 -12.86 11.84
N GLU A 73 -1.95 -12.68 11.96
CA GLU A 73 -2.81 -13.28 12.99
C GLU A 73 -3.52 -14.60 12.57
N ASP A 74 -3.00 -15.30 11.55
CA ASP A 74 -3.61 -16.49 10.92
C ASP A 74 -5.04 -16.22 10.36
N GLU A 75 -5.07 -15.90 9.07
CA GLU A 75 -6.24 -15.42 8.30
C GLU A 75 -7.59 -16.07 8.69
N LEU A 76 -8.45 -15.31 9.38
CA LEU A 76 -9.85 -15.66 9.58
C LEU A 76 -10.61 -15.44 8.25
N SER A 77 -10.72 -16.49 7.42
CA SER A 77 -11.59 -16.60 6.24
C SER A 77 -11.94 -15.27 5.55
N GLY A 78 -10.96 -14.68 4.87
CA GLY A 78 -11.12 -13.37 4.22
C GLY A 78 -12.04 -13.40 2.99
N ASN A 79 -12.66 -12.25 2.68
CA ASN A 79 -13.40 -12.01 1.43
C ASN A 79 -12.48 -11.85 0.19
N THR A 80 -11.19 -12.12 0.34
CA THR A 80 -10.17 -12.01 -0.69
C THR A 80 -9.48 -13.34 -0.88
N LYS A 81 -8.72 -13.49 -1.98
CA LYS A 81 -7.93 -14.71 -2.18
C LYS A 81 -6.93 -14.88 -1.02
N ALA A 82 -6.77 -16.13 -0.59
CA ALA A 82 -5.76 -16.49 0.39
C ALA A 82 -4.38 -15.97 -0.03
N ALA A 83 -3.57 -15.58 0.96
CA ALA A 83 -2.18 -15.23 0.69
C ALA A 83 -1.44 -16.41 0.04
N THR A 84 -0.60 -16.11 -0.94
CA THR A 84 0.22 -17.12 -1.62
C THR A 84 1.63 -16.61 -1.81
N GLN A 85 2.60 -17.51 -1.87
CA GLN A 85 3.96 -17.14 -2.24
C GLN A 85 4.11 -17.09 -3.77
N PHE A 86 4.91 -16.13 -4.24
CA PHE A 86 5.36 -16.14 -5.62
C PHE A 86 6.19 -17.41 -5.89
N LYS A 87 5.89 -18.08 -7.01
CA LYS A 87 6.56 -19.33 -7.41
C LYS A 87 7.76 -19.12 -8.33
N ASN A 88 7.81 -17.97 -8.99
CA ASN A 88 8.77 -17.66 -10.05
C ASN A 88 9.72 -16.54 -9.62
N SER A 89 10.96 -16.59 -10.12
CA SER A 89 11.92 -15.50 -9.97
C SER A 89 11.39 -14.21 -10.63
N PRO A 90 11.76 -13.01 -10.13
CA PRO A 90 12.72 -12.76 -9.04
C PRO A 90 12.08 -12.79 -7.63
N LEU A 91 10.76 -12.85 -7.53
CA LEU A 91 10.05 -12.70 -6.25
C LEU A 91 9.83 -14.03 -5.50
N LYS A 92 10.40 -15.14 -6.00
CA LYS A 92 10.15 -16.49 -5.48
C LYS A 92 10.34 -16.53 -3.96
N GLY A 93 9.32 -17.03 -3.26
CA GLY A 93 9.30 -17.15 -1.79
C GLY A 93 8.76 -15.92 -1.05
N LEU A 94 8.64 -14.76 -1.71
CA LEU A 94 7.94 -13.61 -1.14
C LEU A 94 6.42 -13.84 -1.17
N TRP A 95 5.74 -13.33 -0.14
CA TRP A 95 4.29 -13.43 0.00
C TRP A 95 3.58 -12.34 -0.79
N HIS A 96 2.46 -12.72 -1.40
CA HIS A 96 1.51 -11.84 -2.07
C HIS A 96 0.14 -11.97 -1.41
N LYS A 97 -0.40 -10.84 -0.97
CA LYS A 97 -1.73 -10.73 -0.36
C LYS A 97 -2.57 -9.69 -1.11
N HIS A 98 -3.83 -10.03 -1.36
CA HIS A 98 -4.82 -9.07 -1.83
C HIS A 98 -5.47 -8.37 -0.64
N TYR A 99 -5.66 -7.05 -0.74
CA TYR A 99 -6.54 -6.30 0.14
C TYR A 99 -7.87 -6.00 -0.57
N PHE A 100 -8.91 -5.73 0.21
CA PHE A 100 -10.21 -5.31 -0.30
C PHE A 100 -10.34 -3.79 -0.20
N SER A 101 -10.89 -3.16 -1.25
CA SER A 101 -11.34 -1.78 -1.22
C SER A 101 -12.71 -1.67 -1.91
N ALA A 102 -13.68 -1.06 -1.21
CA ALA A 102 -15.04 -0.89 -1.74
C ALA A 102 -15.06 -0.02 -3.02
N ARG A 103 -14.03 0.81 -3.22
CA ARG A 103 -13.84 1.66 -4.40
C ARG A 103 -13.83 0.88 -5.72
N PHE A 104 -13.41 -0.38 -5.70
CA PHE A 104 -13.39 -1.22 -6.90
C PHE A 104 -14.73 -1.91 -7.17
N VAL A 105 -15.68 -1.92 -6.22
CA VAL A 105 -16.96 -2.62 -6.38
C VAL A 105 -17.78 -2.09 -7.56
N PRO A 106 -17.97 -0.77 -7.75
CA PRO A 106 -18.72 -0.26 -8.90
C PRO A 106 -18.11 -0.69 -10.24
N ARG A 107 -16.77 -0.61 -10.36
CA ARG A 107 -16.04 -1.05 -11.56
C ARG A 107 -16.21 -2.55 -11.79
N ASN A 108 -16.11 -3.36 -10.73
CA ASN A 108 -16.26 -4.81 -10.81
C ASN A 108 -17.68 -5.22 -11.22
N ILE A 109 -18.72 -4.57 -10.68
CA ILE A 109 -20.11 -4.77 -11.09
C ILE A 109 -20.28 -4.46 -12.58
N ARG A 110 -19.75 -3.32 -13.02
CA ARG A 110 -19.85 -2.91 -14.43
C ARG A 110 -19.19 -3.92 -15.37
N LEU A 111 -18.00 -4.41 -15.02
CA LEU A 111 -17.30 -5.46 -15.78
C LEU A 111 -18.10 -6.77 -15.81
N ALA A 112 -18.69 -7.17 -14.68
CA ALA A 112 -19.53 -8.36 -14.60
C ALA A 112 -20.80 -8.26 -15.45
N LEU A 113 -21.32 -7.04 -15.65
CA LEU A 113 -22.45 -6.75 -16.54
C LEU A 113 -22.06 -6.65 -18.03
N GLY A 114 -20.80 -6.93 -18.39
CA GLY A 114 -20.31 -6.87 -19.78
C GLY A 114 -20.14 -5.47 -20.33
N LYS A 115 -20.15 -4.44 -19.47
CA LYS A 115 -19.95 -3.04 -19.89
C LYS A 115 -18.47 -2.70 -19.83
N THR A 116 -17.88 -2.45 -20.98
CA THR A 116 -16.52 -1.88 -21.12
C THR A 116 -16.67 -0.43 -21.58
N ASP A 117 -15.95 0.49 -20.92
CA ASP A 117 -15.77 1.86 -21.43
C ASP A 117 -14.63 1.84 -22.46
#